data_AF-A0A536K0V3-F1
#
_entry.id   AF-A0A536K0V3-F1
#
_cell.length_a   1.000
_cell.length_b   1.000
_cell.length_c   1.000
_cell.angle_alpha   90.00
_cell.angle_beta   90.00
_cell.angle_gamma   90.00
#
_symmetry.space_group_name_H-M   'P 1'
#
loop_
_entity.id
_entity.type
_entity.pdbx_description
1 polymer ?
#
loop_
_entity_poly.entity_id
_entity_poly.type
_entity_poly.pdbx_seq_one_letter_code
_entity_poly.pdbx_strand_id
1 'polypeptide(L)' 'MKQAEPGTRIEETSVNGDPGWWLEGKPHMIVVIESPDRMRPETLRLAANTLVWEHGGVTYRIESKLSKAEAMRIAVGLP' A
#
# COMPACT_ATOMS: atom_id res chain seq x y z
N MET A 1 -1.03 -5.93 -12.01
CA MET A 1 -0.55 -4.63 -12.52
C MET A 1 -1.20 -3.53 -11.69
N LYS A 2 -0.41 -2.60 -11.15
CA LYS A 2 -0.89 -1.52 -10.30
C LYS A 2 -0.95 -0.23 -11.11
N GLN A 3 -2.04 0.53 -10.97
CA GLN A 3 -2.25 1.81 -11.64
C GLN A 3 -2.63 2.85 -10.58
N ALA A 4 -2.13 4.07 -10.72
CA ALA A 4 -2.35 5.20 -9.81
C ALA A 4 -2.89 6.38 -10.60
N GLU A 5 -3.69 7.24 -9.96
CA GLU A 5 -4.12 8.51 -10.56
C GLU A 5 -2.94 9.51 -10.68
N PRO A 6 -3.02 10.51 -11.57
CA PRO A 6 -2.02 11.56 -11.67
C PRO A 6 -1.83 12.30 -10.34
N GLY A 7 -0.60 12.30 -9.80
CA GLY A 7 -0.26 12.96 -8.52
C GLY A 7 -0.12 12.01 -7.33
N THR A 8 -0.26 10.71 -7.56
CA THR A 8 0.14 9.64 -6.65
C THR A 8 1.55 9.19 -6.96
N ARG A 9 2.44 9.22 -5.96
CA ARG A 9 3.74 8.54 -6.04
C ARG A 9 3.61 7.16 -5.41
N ILE A 10 4.03 6.15 -6.17
CA ILE A 10 4.16 4.78 -5.70
C ILE A 10 5.65 4.46 -5.60
N GLU A 11 6.05 3.85 -4.50
CA GLU A 11 7.40 3.32 -4.30
C GLU A 11 7.31 1.85 -3.85
N GLU A 12 8.14 0.99 -4.42
CA GLU A 12 8.32 -0.36 -3.92
C GLU A 12 9.12 -0.34 -2.61
N THR A 13 8.78 -1.24 -1.69
CA THR A 13 9.45 -1.37 -0.40
C THR A 13 9.35 -2.81 0.08
N SER A 14 9.93 -3.12 1.23
CA SER A 14 9.66 -4.37 1.93
C SER A 14 9.44 -4.12 3.41
N VAL A 15 8.65 -4.98 4.06
CA VAL A 15 8.45 -5.05 5.50
C VAL A 15 8.91 -6.43 5.94
N ASN A 16 9.92 -6.52 6.80
CA ASN A 16 10.47 -7.80 7.27
C ASN A 16 10.85 -8.80 6.16
N GLY A 17 11.18 -8.31 4.96
CA GLY A 17 11.52 -9.13 3.79
C GLY A 17 10.34 -9.39 2.84
N ASP A 18 9.11 -9.13 3.27
CA ASP A 18 7.93 -9.27 2.43
C ASP A 18 7.77 -8.06 1.49
N PRO A 19 7.46 -8.29 0.19
CA PRO A 19 7.22 -7.23 -0.77
C PRO A 19 6.04 -6.33 -0.37
N GLY A 20 6.22 -5.02 -0.56
CA GLY A 20 5.17 -4.05 -0.29
C GLY A 20 5.30 -2.80 -1.14
N TRP A 21 4.33 -1.89 -0.94
CA TRP A 21 4.28 -0.62 -1.63
C TRP A 21 3.97 0.51 -0.66
N TRP A 22 4.69 1.61 -0.84
CA TRP A 22 4.36 2.89 -0.27
C TRP A 22 3.62 3.75 -1.30
N LEU A 23 2.57 4.44 -0.86
CA LEU A 23 1.82 5.40 -1.65
C LEU A 23 1.73 6.73 -0.91
N GLU A 24 2.03 7.82 -1.61
CA GLU A 24 1.98 9.18 -1.08
C GLU A 24 1.44 10.16 -2.13
N GLY A 25 0.81 11.25 -1.69
CA GLY A 25 0.22 12.27 -2.57
C GLY A 25 -1.31 12.40 -2.48
N LYS A 26 -1.94 12.85 -3.58
CA LYS A 26 -3.40 13.11 -3.72
C LYS A 26 -4.26 11.84 -3.56
N PRO A 27 -5.61 11.89 -3.46
CA PRO A 27 -6.42 10.68 -3.21
C PRO A 27 -6.03 9.51 -4.13
N HIS A 28 -5.74 8.34 -3.54
CA HIS A 28 -5.19 7.18 -4.26
C HIS A 28 -6.26 6.12 -4.46
N MET A 29 -6.48 5.66 -5.70
CA MET A 29 -7.19 4.40 -5.96
C MET A 29 -6.14 3.31 -6.24
N ILE A 30 -6.27 2.13 -5.61
CA ILE A 30 -5.43 0.97 -5.94
C ILE A 30 -6.32 -0.13 -6.49
N VAL A 31 -5.90 -0.76 -7.57
CA VAL A 31 -6.51 -2.01 -8.04
C VAL A 31 -5.57 -3.15 -7.71
N VAL A 32 -6.04 -4.10 -6.90
CA VAL A 32 -5.35 -5.38 -6.67
C VAL A 32 -5.81 -6.36 -7.74
N ILE A 33 -4.86 -6.98 -8.42
CA ILE A 33 -5.12 -7.98 -9.46
C ILE A 33 -4.60 -9.31 -8.95
N GLU A 34 -5.49 -10.16 -8.45
CA GLU A 34 -5.17 -11.54 -8.04
C GLU A 34 -4.97 -12.43 -9.28
N SER A 35 -5.79 -12.20 -10.32
CA SER A 35 -5.69 -12.78 -11.66
C SER A 35 -6.35 -11.84 -12.68
N PRO A 36 -6.10 -11.97 -14.00
CA PRO A 36 -6.66 -11.05 -15.01
C PRO A 36 -8.20 -10.95 -14.97
N ASP A 37 -8.86 -12.03 -14.56
CA ASP A 37 -10.30 -12.17 -14.39
C ASP A 37 -10.80 -11.81 -12.97
N ARG A 38 -9.90 -11.69 -12.00
CA ARG A 38 -10.20 -11.36 -10.59
C ARG A 38 -9.48 -10.08 -10.16
N MET A 39 -9.91 -8.98 -10.77
CA MET A 39 -9.54 -7.64 -10.31
C MET A 39 -10.45 -7.20 -9.17
N ARG A 40 -9.86 -6.71 -8.09
CA ARG A 40 -10.56 -6.13 -6.93
C ARG A 40 -10.11 -4.66 -6.83
N PRO A 41 -10.92 -3.71 -7.31
CA PRO A 41 -10.64 -2.30 -7.08
C PRO A 41 -10.85 -1.96 -5.60
N GLU A 42 -9.84 -1.41 -4.96
CA GLU A 42 -9.93 -0.82 -3.61
C GLU A 42 -9.77 0.70 -3.70
N THR A 43 -10.83 1.41 -3.31
CA THR A 43 -10.73 2.85 -3.06
C THR A 43 -10.08 3.05 -1.70
N LEU A 44 -8.87 3.60 -1.64
CA LEU A 44 -8.37 4.14 -0.38
C LEU A 44 -9.22 5.37 -0.07
N ARG A 45 -10.09 5.25 0.94
CA ARG A 45 -11.04 6.30 1.30
C ARG A 45 -10.35 7.53 1.89
N LEU A 46 -9.11 7.38 2.33
CA LEU A 46 -8.28 8.47 2.80
C LEU A 46 -7.22 8.80 1.73
N ALA A 47 -7.14 10.07 1.35
CA ALA A 47 -6.00 10.65 0.64
C ALA A 47 -4.78 10.78 1.59
N ALA A 48 -4.48 9.68 2.29
CA ALA A 48 -3.45 9.57 3.28
C ALA A 48 -2.33 8.71 2.74
N ASN A 49 -1.15 8.89 3.31
CA ASN A 49 -0.04 8.03 2.98
C ASN A 49 -0.37 6.59 3.37
N THR A 50 -0.05 5.64 2.49
CA THR A 50 -0.46 4.25 2.64
C THR A 50 0.74 3.34 2.47
N LEU A 51 1.03 2.52 3.48
CA LEU A 51 1.88 1.35 3.37
C LEU A 51 0.99 0.12 3.22
N VAL A 52 1.25 -0.70 2.20
CA VAL A 52 0.56 -1.98 1.99
C VAL A 52 1.60 -3.07 1.72
N TRP A 53 1.46 -4.21 2.38
CA TRP A 53 2.30 -5.40 2.15
C TRP A 53 1.46 -6.65 2.40
N GLU A 54 1.95 -7.79 1.91
CA GLU A 54 1.33 -9.08 2.16
C GLU A 54 2.28 -9.93 3.01
N HIS A 55 1.76 -10.53 4.08
CA HIS A 55 2.48 -11.54 4.85
C HIS A 55 1.59 -12.76 5.06
N GLY A 56 2.05 -13.94 4.66
CA GLY A 56 1.31 -15.19 4.87
C GLY A 56 -0.08 -15.22 4.24
N GLY A 57 -0.30 -14.55 3.11
CA GLY A 57 -1.60 -14.44 2.44
C GLY A 57 -2.57 -13.43 3.08
N VAL A 58 -2.09 -12.62 4.02
CA VAL A 58 -2.85 -11.52 4.63
C VAL A 58 -2.29 -10.19 4.12
N THR A 59 -3.17 -9.36 3.56
CA THR A 59 -2.84 -7.98 3.19
C THR A 59 -2.92 -7.07 4.41
N TYR A 60 -1.80 -6.49 4.79
CA TYR A 60 -1.70 -5.48 5.82
C TYR A 60 -1.70 -4.08 5.21
N ARG A 61 -2.31 -3.13 5.92
CA ARG A 61 -2.38 -1.74 5.46
C ARG A 61 -2.28 -0.75 6.61
N ILE A 62 -1.43 0.25 6.45
CA ILE A 62 -1.35 1.43 7.33
C ILE A 62 -1.70 2.66 6.50
N GLU A 63 -2.89 3.22 6.74
CA GLU A 63 -3.36 4.49 6.16
C GLU A 63 -3.22 5.60 7.21
N SER A 64 -2.34 6.58 6.99
CA SER A 64 -2.10 7.62 7.99
C SER A 64 -1.47 8.89 7.41
N LYS A 65 -1.38 9.95 8.23
CA LYS A 65 -0.58 11.15 7.90
C LYS A 65 0.91 10.98 8.17
N LEU A 66 1.35 9.81 8.60
CA LEU A 66 2.75 9.54 8.93
C LEU A 66 3.62 9.59 7.67
N SER A 67 4.87 9.96 7.86
CA SER A 67 5.92 9.73 6.87
C SER A 67 6.13 8.23 6.63
N LYS A 68 6.78 7.89 5.51
CA LYS A 68 7.17 6.51 5.22
C LYS A 68 7.96 5.88 6.37
N ALA A 69 8.96 6.61 6.90
CA ALA A 69 9.81 6.11 7.98
C ALA A 69 9.03 5.81 9.26
N GLU A 70 8.05 6.64 9.61
CA GLU A 70 7.15 6.40 10.75
C GLU A 70 6.24 5.18 10.56
N ALA A 71 5.63 5.05 9.38
CA ALA A 71 4.82 3.89 9.05
C ALA A 71 5.64 2.59 9.07
N MET A 72 6.86 2.63 8.52
CA MET A 72 7.78 1.49 8.55
C MET A 72 8.16 1.07 9.96
N ARG A 73 8.37 2.03 10.89
CA ARG A 73 8.65 1.71 12.31
C ARG A 73 7.51 0.95 12.98
N ILE A 74 6.27 1.21 12.58
CA ILE A 74 5.12 0.44 13.07
C ILE A 74 5.09 -0.94 12.39
N ALA A 75 5.29 -0.96 11.08
CA ALA A 75 5.17 -2.17 10.26
C ALA A 75 6.15 -3.27 10.65
N VAL A 76 7.41 -2.93 10.99
CA VAL A 76 8.40 -3.93 11.42
C VAL A 76 8.03 -4.66 12.72
N GLY A 77 7.10 -4.12 13.52
CA GLY A 77 6.58 -4.75 14.72
C GLY A 77 5.33 -5.60 14.50
N LEU A 78 4.84 -5.70 13.26
CA LEU A 78 3.71 -6.54 12.87
C LEU A 78 4.21 -7.90 12.34
N PRO A 79 3.34 -8.92 12.33
CA PRO A 79 3.65 -10.23 11.76
C PRO A 79 4.22 -10.13 10.35
#